data_AF-A0A7Y3TQ35-F1
#
_entry.id   AF-A0A7Y3TQ35-F1
#
_cell.length_a   1.000
_cell.length_b   1.000
_cell.length_c   1.000
_cell.angle_alpha   90.00
_cell.angle_beta   90.00
_cell.angle_gamma   90.00
#
_symmetry.space_group_name_H-M   'P 1'
#
loop_
_entity.id
_entity.type
_entity.pdbx_description
1 polymer ?
#
loop_
_entity_poly.entity_id
_entity_poly.type
_entity_poly.pdbx_seq_one_letter_code
_entity_poly.pdbx_strand_id
1 'polypeptide(L)' 'MKSSQLPPGITYSIIPKGAEIILSIWEPAQLNESRILPFLFKTNYRLSSKEEAQLMLRSYQITC' A
#
# COMPACT_ATOMS: atom_id res chain seq x y z
N MET A 1 -20.31 -9.30 0.48
CA MET A 1 -18.84 -9.30 0.28
C MET A 1 -18.25 -8.31 1.26
N LYS A 2 -17.38 -8.73 2.19
CA LYS A 2 -16.73 -7.82 3.13
C LYS A 2 -15.73 -6.96 2.34
N SER A 3 -15.99 -5.65 2.29
CA SER A 3 -15.01 -4.67 1.83
C SER A 3 -13.76 -4.82 2.69
N SER A 4 -12.65 -5.26 2.10
CA SER A 4 -11.35 -5.26 2.75
C SER A 4 -10.93 -3.81 2.92
N GLN A 5 -11.38 -3.16 4.00
CA GLN A 5 -10.93 -1.82 4.33
C GLN A 5 -9.47 -1.91 4.75
N LEU A 6 -8.60 -1.24 4.00
CA LEU A 6 -7.21 -1.08 4.37
C LEU A 6 -7.10 -0.43 5.75
N PRO A 7 -6.01 -0.67 6.48
CA PRO A 7 -5.74 0.01 7.73
C PRO A 7 -5.85 1.54 7.58
N PRO A 8 -6.38 2.25 8.60
CA PRO A 8 -6.49 3.71 8.57
C PRO A 8 -5.14 4.39 8.27
N GLY A 9 -5.15 5.43 7.44
CA GLY A 9 -3.96 6.18 7.08
C GLY A 9 -3.15 5.58 5.92
N ILE A 10 -3.51 4.40 5.42
CA ILE A 10 -2.97 3.88 4.16
C ILE A 10 -3.69 4.50 2.97
N THR A 11 -2.91 4.95 2.00
CA THR A 11 -3.40 5.27 0.66
C THR A 11 -2.69 4.39 -0.37
N TYR A 12 -3.33 4.13 -1.51
CA TYR A 12 -2.75 3.28 -2.54
C TYR A 12 -3.15 3.74 -3.94
N SER A 13 -2.39 3.28 -4.94
CA SER A 13 -2.66 3.51 -6.36
C SER A 13 -2.24 2.28 -7.16
N ILE A 14 -3.07 1.87 -8.11
CA ILE A 14 -2.76 0.80 -9.07
C ILE A 14 -2.61 1.44 -10.44
N ILE A 15 -1.40 1.40 -11.00
CA ILE A 15 -1.04 2.08 -12.25
C ILE A 15 -0.62 1.01 -13.27
N PRO A 16 -1.34 0.85 -14.39
CA PRO A 16 -0.88 -0.01 -15.47
C PRO A 16 0.32 0.60 -16.19
N LYS A 17 1.34 -0.22 -16.47
CA LYS A 17 2.56 0.19 -17.17
C LYS A 17 2.97 -0.87 -18.19
N GLY A 18 2.41 -0.77 -19.38
CA GLY A 18 2.62 -1.78 -20.43
C GLY A 18 2.01 -3.12 -20.04
N ALA A 19 2.83 -4.17 -19.98
CA ALA A 19 2.42 -5.51 -19.54
C ALA A 19 2.45 -5.69 -18.01
N GLU A 20 2.96 -4.71 -17.27
CA GLU A 20 3.07 -4.77 -15.81
C GLU A 20 2.01 -3.90 -15.13
N ILE A 21 1.71 -4.23 -13.88
CA ILE A 21 0.96 -3.39 -12.95
C ILE A 21 1.89 -2.90 -11.85
N ILE A 22 1.84 -1.60 -11.56
CA ILE A 22 2.52 -1.00 -10.42
C ILE A 22 1.50 -0.71 -9.34
N LEU A 23 1.61 -1.36 -8.19
CA LEU A 23 0.88 -1.03 -6.99
C LEU A 23 1.77 -0.15 -6.09
N SER A 24 1.41 1.13 -5.95
CA SER A 24 2.02 2.03 -4.97
C SER A 24 1.19 2.04 -3.70
N ILE A 25 1.83 1.81 -2.55
CA ILE A 25 1.21 1.93 -1.22
C ILE A 25 1.96 3.01 -0.44
N TRP A 26 1.21 3.91 0.17
CA TRP A 26 1.72 4.93 1.08
C TRP A 26 1.23 4.61 2.49
N GLU A 27 2.17 4.37 3.39
CA GLU A 27 1.88 4.04 4.79
C GLU A 27 2.51 5.06 5.74
N PRO A 28 1.88 5.36 6.89
CA PRO A 28 2.48 6.21 7.89
C PRO A 28 3.78 5.60 8.41
N ALA A 29 4.82 6.42 8.48
CA ALA A 29 6.03 6.08 9.19
C ALA A 29 5.73 5.91 10.69
N GLN A 30 6.32 4.88 11.31
CA GLN A 30 6.34 4.77 12.77
C GLN A 30 6.92 6.06 13.36
N LEU A 31 6.15 6.67 14.27
CA LEU A 31 6.65 7.76 15.12
C LEU A 31 7.62 7.16 16.12
N ASN A 32 8.79 7.78 16.27
CA ASN A 32 9.76 7.42 17.30
C ASN A 32 10.32 8.70 17.92
N GLU A 33 11.14 8.58 18.97
CA GLU A 33 11.68 9.74 19.71
C GLU A 33 12.43 10.73 18.81
N SER A 34 13.00 10.25 17.69
CA SER A 34 13.71 11.08 16.71
C SER A 34 12.81 11.62 15.59
N ARG A 35 11.53 11.24 15.54
CA ARG A 35 10.61 11.52 14.44
C ARG A 35 9.28 12.05 14.97
N ILE A 36 9.24 13.38 15.04
CA ILE A 36 8.17 14.16 15.68
C ILE A 36 6.91 14.25 14.79
N LEU A 37 7.03 14.01 13.48
CA LEU A 37 5.90 14.11 12.54
C LEU A 37 5.72 12.85 11.68
N PRO A 38 4.48 12.45 11.39
CA PRO A 38 4.19 11.33 10.50
C PRO A 38 4.50 11.76 9.06
N PHE A 39 5.29 10.95 8.38
CA PHE A 39 5.46 11.06 6.93
C PHE A 39 4.97 9.77 6.28
N LEU A 40 4.62 9.84 5.00
CA LEU A 40 4.18 8.65 4.25
C LEU A 40 5.36 8.00 3.56
N PHE A 41 5.65 6.74 3.90
CA PHE A 41 6.57 5.90 3.14
C PHE A 41 5.85 5.36 1.90
N LYS A 42 6.43 5.57 0.72
CA LYS A 42 5.93 5.01 -0.53
C LYS A 42 6.67 3.72 -0.87
N THR A 43 5.94 2.61 -0.93
CA THR A 43 6.43 1.33 -1.42
C THR A 43 5.80 1.02 -2.78
N ASN A 44 6.61 0.55 -3.74
CA ASN A 44 6.12 0.15 -5.07
C ASN A 44 6.28 -1.35 -5.27
N TYR A 45 5.18 -2.02 -5.60
CA TYR A 45 5.14 -3.42 -5.97
C TYR A 45 4.91 -3.54 -7.48
N ARG A 46 5.71 -4.36 -8.15
CA ARG A 46 5.52 -4.72 -9.56
C ARG A 46 4.81 -6.05 -9.63
N LEU A 47 3.70 -6.10 -10.34
CA LEU A 47 2.77 -7.23 -10.38
C LEU A 47 2.40 -7.52 -11.83
N SER A 48 1.95 -8.74 -12.07
CA SER A 48 1.65 -9.24 -13.41
C SER A 48 0.24 -8.84 -13.88
N SER A 49 -0.66 -8.54 -12.94
CA SER A 49 -2.04 -8.17 -13.25
C SER A 49 -2.70 -7.30 -12.19
N LYS A 50 -3.86 -6.74 -12.54
CA LYS A 50 -4.64 -5.89 -11.64
C LYS A 50 -5.28 -6.72 -10.53
N GLU A 51 -5.65 -7.95 -10.85
CA GLU A 51 -6.23 -8.91 -9.93
C GLU A 51 -5.23 -9.28 -8.83
N GLU A 52 -3.96 -9.46 -9.19
CA GLU A 52 -2.87 -9.69 -8.24
C GLU A 52 -2.69 -8.50 -7.29
N ALA A 53 -2.73 -7.28 -7.83
CA ALA A 53 -2.69 -6.06 -7.01
C ALA A 53 -3.86 -5.97 -6.02
N GLN A 54 -5.05 -6.34 -6.47
CA GLN A 54 -6.23 -6.36 -5.61
C GLN A 54 -6.12 -7.44 -4.52
N LEU A 55 -5.62 -8.63 -4.84
CA LEU A 55 -5.38 -9.69 -3.86
C LEU A 55 -4.37 -9.24 -2.80
N MET A 56 -3.27 -8.63 -3.23
CA MET A 56 -2.25 -8.10 -2.33
C MET A 56 -2.81 -7.04 -1.38
N LEU A 57 -3.63 -6.11 -1.89
CA LEU A 57 -4.30 -5.10 -1.06
C LEU A 57 -5.23 -5.71 -0.01
N ARG A 58 -5.93 -6.81 -0.34
CA ARG A 58 -6.83 -7.48 0.61
C ARG A 58 -6.08 -8.16 1.75
N SER A 59 -4.84 -8.61 1.51
CA SER A 59 -3.98 -9.21 2.52
C SER A 59 -3.00 -8.23 3.16
N TYR A 60 -3.03 -6.95 2.77
CA TYR A 60 -2.08 -5.96 3.29
C TYR A 60 -2.35 -5.67 4.77
N GLN A 61 -1.37 -5.96 5.61
CA GLN A 61 -1.42 -5.70 7.05
C GLN A 61 -0.21 -4.85 7.42
N ILE A 62 -0.43 -3.78 8.21
CA ILE A 62 0.67 -3.04 8.84
C ILE A 62 1.17 -3.89 10.00
N THR A 63 2.46 -4.18 10.03
CA THR A 63 3.09 -4.68 11.24
C THR A 63 3.40 -3.45 12.09
N CYS A 64 2.55 -3.15 13.07
CA CYS A 64 2.75 -2.02 13.97
C CYS A 64 3.94 -2.26 14.89
#